data_AF-A0A9J7M2M4-F1
#
_entry.id   AF-A0A9J7M2M4-F1
#
_cell.length_a   1.000
_cell.length_b   1.000
_cell.length_c   1.000
_cell.angle_alpha   90.00
_cell.angle_beta   90.00
_cell.angle_gamma   90.00
#
_symmetry.space_group_name_H-M   'P 1'
#
loop_
_entity.id
_entity.type
_entity.pdbx_description
1 polymer ?
#
loop_
_entity_poly.entity_id
_entity_poly.type
_entity_poly.pdbx_seq_one_letter_code
_entity_poly.pdbx_strand_id
1 'polypeptide(L)'
;MHTISESDVHTNFSRYALQKDTSLDEKEMLMTVIRHTNTLFNYSLLQDDPSKTITCYKLRGQVLPIADLLQTALPRVKNIFLYRDVVGYVDSNLHLMAEGRYWKYWLQIALKRDIKYVENIGDIVFPAPWDVPVFTSIPVTHGVVWFFACIWLMFMKKANELTKDDPHKCFHVILRYDELCRYKEGMVLKVMDILGIGCRDKDAKQKIREVFGVDSQAGHRLSSRGPSGGGSWVGDWEMGIILKVIEHANMEINQPDFVSNGTLTHI
;
A
#
# COMPACT_ATOMS: atom_id res chain seq x y z
N MET A 1 17.57 -11.55 9.09
CA MET A 1 16.67 -11.26 7.96
C MET A 1 17.31 -10.20 7.09
N HIS A 2 17.25 -10.35 5.77
CA HIS A 2 17.54 -9.31 4.79
C HIS A 2 16.28 -8.47 4.59
N THR A 3 16.38 -7.15 4.60
CA THR A 3 15.22 -6.26 4.44
C THR A 3 15.46 -5.31 3.27
N ILE A 4 14.58 -5.36 2.27
CA ILE A 4 14.66 -4.52 1.08
C ILE A 4 13.40 -3.67 1.02
N SER A 5 13.59 -2.34 1.05
CA SER A 5 12.50 -1.39 0.96
C SER A 5 12.33 -0.89 -0.46
N GLU A 6 11.10 -0.95 -0.97
CA GLU A 6 10.64 -0.26 -2.18
C GLU A 6 11.48 -0.59 -3.42
N SER A 7 11.76 -1.88 -3.62
CA SER A 7 12.52 -2.34 -4.76
C SER A 7 11.83 -1.97 -6.08
N ASP A 8 12.49 -1.13 -6.89
CA ASP A 8 11.97 -0.65 -8.17
C ASP A 8 11.65 -1.77 -9.14
N VAL A 9 12.27 -2.94 -9.00
CA VAL A 9 12.02 -4.10 -9.87
C VAL A 9 10.57 -4.56 -9.82
N HIS A 10 9.97 -4.61 -8.62
CA HIS A 10 8.58 -5.02 -8.44
C HIS A 10 7.61 -3.95 -8.96
N THR A 11 7.97 -2.68 -8.80
CA THR A 11 7.23 -1.55 -9.37
C THR A 11 7.22 -1.62 -10.90
N ASN A 12 8.35 -2.00 -11.51
CA ASN A 12 8.45 -2.17 -12.97
C ASN A 12 7.64 -3.36 -13.49
N PHE A 13 7.59 -4.48 -12.74
CA PHE A 13 6.68 -5.59 -13.10
C PHE A 13 5.22 -5.13 -13.11
N SER A 14 4.81 -4.36 -12.10
CA SER A 14 3.46 -3.81 -12.05
C SER A 14 3.20 -2.86 -13.22
N ARG A 15 4.14 -1.95 -13.52
CA ARG A 15 4.05 -1.05 -14.67
C ARG A 15 3.86 -1.82 -15.98
N TYR A 16 4.66 -2.85 -16.22
CA TYR A 16 4.55 -3.66 -17.44
C TYR A 16 3.19 -4.37 -17.52
N ALA A 17 2.73 -4.99 -16.43
CA ALA A 17 1.45 -5.69 -16.39
C ALA A 17 0.24 -4.76 -16.55
N LEU A 18 0.35 -3.49 -16.13
CA LEU A 18 -0.72 -2.50 -16.21
C LEU A 18 -0.78 -1.76 -17.55
N GLN A 19 0.29 -1.81 -18.36
CA GLN A 19 0.37 -1.03 -19.60
C GLN A 19 -0.41 -1.63 -20.78
N LYS A 20 -0.84 -2.90 -20.73
CA LYS A 20 -1.57 -3.56 -21.82
C LYS A 20 -2.47 -4.69 -21.33
N ASP A 21 -3.51 -4.99 -22.12
CA ASP A 21 -4.19 -6.29 -22.08
C ASP A 21 -3.16 -7.38 -22.39
N THR A 22 -2.56 -7.92 -21.33
CA THR A 22 -1.42 -8.82 -21.42
C THR A 22 -1.93 -10.18 -21.87
N SER A 23 -1.45 -10.67 -23.01
CA SER A 23 -1.76 -12.02 -23.51
C SER A 23 -1.34 -13.09 -22.49
N LEU A 24 -1.89 -14.30 -22.62
CA LEU A 24 -1.51 -15.41 -21.74
C LEU A 24 0.01 -15.70 -21.81
N ASP A 25 0.59 -15.65 -23.01
CA ASP A 25 2.02 -15.87 -23.22
C ASP A 25 2.87 -14.80 -22.54
N GLU A 26 2.47 -13.53 -22.62
CA GLU A 26 3.16 -12.43 -21.92
C GLU A 26 3.04 -12.54 -20.40
N LYS A 27 1.91 -13.02 -19.87
CA LYS A 27 1.75 -13.31 -18.43
C LYS A 27 2.68 -14.42 -17.98
N GLU A 28 2.80 -15.50 -18.75
CA GLU A 28 3.71 -16.61 -18.44
C GLU A 28 5.19 -16.18 -18.51
N MET A 29 5.53 -15.38 -19.51
CA MET A 29 6.85 -14.76 -19.63
C MET A 29 7.14 -13.88 -18.40
N LEU A 30 6.19 -13.03 -18.00
CA LEU A 30 6.35 -12.16 -16.83
C LEU A 30 6.52 -12.96 -15.54
N MET A 31 5.75 -14.04 -15.34
CA MET A 31 5.94 -14.95 -14.19
C MET A 31 7.33 -15.58 -14.18
N THR A 32 7.84 -15.96 -15.36
CA THR A 32 9.18 -16.51 -15.51
C THR A 32 10.26 -15.47 -15.16
N VAL A 33 10.11 -14.23 -15.62
CA VAL A 33 11.00 -13.12 -15.25
C VAL A 33 10.95 -12.87 -13.74
N ILE A 34 9.75 -12.73 -13.15
CA ILE A 34 9.58 -12.54 -11.70
C ILE A 34 10.33 -13.63 -10.92
N ARG A 35 10.18 -14.90 -11.32
CA ARG A 35 10.80 -16.05 -10.66
C ARG A 35 12.32 -16.00 -10.73
N HIS A 36 12.89 -15.79 -11.91
CA HIS A 36 14.34 -15.74 -12.09
C HIS A 36 14.96 -14.52 -11.41
N THR A 37 14.34 -13.36 -11.53
CA THR A 37 14.79 -12.14 -10.87
C THR A 37 14.79 -12.31 -9.36
N ASN A 38 13.70 -12.78 -8.75
CA ASN A 38 13.65 -13.00 -7.30
C ASN A 38 14.65 -14.06 -6.83
N THR A 39 14.85 -15.13 -7.60
CA THR A 39 15.84 -16.17 -7.29
C THR A 39 17.25 -15.59 -7.27
N LEU A 40 17.61 -14.81 -8.31
CA LEU A 40 18.93 -14.20 -8.42
C LEU A 40 19.19 -13.17 -7.31
N PHE A 41 18.22 -12.29 -7.03
CA PHE A 41 18.34 -11.31 -5.96
C PHE A 41 18.49 -11.98 -4.60
N ASN A 42 17.64 -12.96 -4.28
CA ASN A 42 17.73 -13.69 -3.01
C ASN A 42 19.06 -14.46 -2.91
N TYR A 43 19.52 -15.08 -3.99
CA TYR A 43 20.82 -15.75 -4.01
C TYR A 43 21.95 -14.77 -3.66
N SER A 44 21.98 -13.59 -4.30
CA SER A 44 23.00 -12.56 -4.02
C SER A 44 22.99 -12.11 -2.56
N LEU A 45 21.82 -11.90 -1.96
CA LEU A 45 21.70 -11.52 -0.55
C LEU A 45 22.17 -12.62 0.39
N LEU A 46 21.83 -13.87 0.09
CA LEU A 46 22.26 -15.02 0.88
C LEU A 46 23.77 -15.25 0.79
N GLN A 47 24.40 -14.93 -0.34
CA GLN A 47 25.87 -14.96 -0.47
C GLN A 47 26.54 -13.86 0.35
N ASP A 48 25.94 -12.66 0.40
CA ASP A 48 26.47 -11.52 1.16
C ASP A 48 26.45 -11.78 2.68
N ASP A 49 25.34 -12.31 3.20
CA ASP A 49 25.22 -12.68 4.61
C ASP A 49 24.44 -14.00 4.78
N PRO A 50 25.15 -15.14 4.81
CA PRO A 50 24.54 -16.46 4.94
C PRO A 50 23.86 -16.70 6.29
N SER A 51 24.14 -15.88 7.31
CA SER A 51 23.50 -16.03 8.63
C SER A 51 22.02 -15.65 8.61
N LYS A 52 21.60 -14.87 7.60
CA LYS A 52 20.21 -14.45 7.39
C LYS A 52 19.52 -15.41 6.43
N THR A 53 18.48 -16.08 6.92
CA THR A 53 17.75 -17.12 6.14
C THR A 53 16.44 -16.62 5.52
N ILE A 54 16.06 -15.37 5.77
CA ILE A 54 14.79 -14.78 5.33
C ILE A 54 15.07 -13.44 4.66
N THR A 55 14.45 -13.20 3.51
CA THR A 55 14.40 -11.90 2.85
C THR A 55 12.98 -11.33 2.93
N CYS A 56 12.84 -10.11 3.43
CA CYS A 56 11.60 -9.37 3.49
C CYS A 56 11.65 -8.20 2.51
N TYR A 57 10.71 -8.19 1.56
CA TYR A 57 10.53 -7.10 0.61
C TYR A 57 9.35 -6.23 1.06
N LYS A 58 9.59 -4.96 1.38
CA LYS A 58 8.53 -3.96 1.53
C LYS A 58 8.21 -3.41 0.15
N LEU A 59 7.09 -3.83 -0.41
CA LEU A 59 6.60 -3.35 -1.70
C LEU A 59 5.71 -2.14 -1.48
N ARG A 60 5.70 -1.21 -2.45
CA ARG A 60 4.76 -0.08 -2.41
C ARG A 60 3.38 -0.53 -2.88
N GLY A 61 2.33 0.25 -2.57
CA GLY A 61 0.94 -0.07 -2.93
C GLY A 61 0.72 -0.30 -4.43
N GLN A 62 1.56 0.30 -5.28
CA GLN A 62 1.59 0.13 -6.73
C GLN A 62 1.75 -1.34 -7.17
N VAL A 63 2.22 -2.24 -6.30
CA VAL A 63 2.41 -3.66 -6.62
C VAL A 63 1.15 -4.50 -6.34
N LEU A 64 0.18 -3.99 -5.58
CA LEU A 64 -1.05 -4.70 -5.25
C LEU A 64 -1.84 -5.21 -6.48
N PRO A 65 -1.94 -4.46 -7.60
CA PRO A 65 -2.63 -4.94 -8.80
C PRO A 65 -2.11 -6.27 -9.35
N ILE A 66 -0.84 -6.61 -9.10
CA ILE A 66 -0.19 -7.85 -9.55
C ILE A 66 0.09 -8.85 -8.43
N ALA A 67 -0.53 -8.71 -7.26
CA ALA A 67 -0.26 -9.55 -6.09
C ALA A 67 -0.53 -11.05 -6.35
N ASP A 68 -1.59 -11.38 -7.10
CA ASP A 68 -1.90 -12.72 -7.57
C ASP A 68 -0.84 -13.30 -8.51
N LEU A 69 -0.34 -12.47 -9.43
CA LEU A 69 0.74 -12.86 -10.32
C LEU A 69 2.02 -13.19 -9.55
N LEU A 70 2.37 -12.34 -8.58
CA LEU A 70 3.52 -12.59 -7.69
C LEU A 70 3.35 -13.87 -6.88
N GLN A 71 2.19 -14.09 -6.28
CA GLN A 71 1.91 -15.30 -5.50
C GLN A 71 1.97 -16.56 -6.38
N THR A 72 1.49 -16.47 -7.63
CA THR A 72 1.52 -17.58 -8.59
C THR A 72 2.96 -17.89 -9.05
N ALA A 73 3.74 -16.85 -9.35
CA ALA A 73 5.14 -17.01 -9.77
C ALA A 73 6.04 -17.54 -8.64
N LEU A 74 5.72 -17.17 -7.39
CA LEU A 74 6.51 -17.45 -6.18
C LEU A 74 5.63 -18.09 -5.08
N PRO A 75 5.13 -19.33 -5.27
CA PRO A 75 4.12 -19.93 -4.39
C PRO A 75 4.59 -20.18 -2.94
N ARG A 76 5.89 -20.13 -2.68
CA ARG A 76 6.48 -20.32 -1.35
C ARG A 76 6.64 -19.02 -0.56
N VAL A 77 6.41 -17.86 -1.19
CA VAL A 77 6.49 -16.56 -0.52
C VAL A 77 5.26 -16.36 0.33
N LYS A 78 5.45 -15.71 1.49
CA LYS A 78 4.36 -15.31 2.37
C LYS A 78 4.14 -13.81 2.26
N ASN A 79 2.93 -13.40 1.91
CA ASN A 79 2.58 -11.99 1.73
C ASN A 79 1.87 -11.41 2.96
N ILE A 80 2.21 -10.17 3.28
CA ILE A 80 1.52 -9.34 4.26
C ILE A 80 0.83 -8.21 3.51
N PHE A 81 -0.49 -8.10 3.64
CA PHE A 81 -1.25 -6.96 3.14
C PHE A 81 -1.49 -5.97 4.28
N LEU A 82 -0.80 -4.82 4.25
CA LEU A 82 -1.00 -3.73 5.19
C LEU A 82 -1.77 -2.61 4.50
N TYR A 83 -2.96 -2.29 5.01
CA TYR A 83 -3.81 -1.22 4.47
C TYR A 83 -4.20 -0.22 5.56
N ARG A 84 -4.73 0.93 5.12
CA ARG A 84 -5.28 1.98 5.98
C ARG A 84 -6.68 2.33 5.50
N ASP A 85 -7.49 2.91 6.36
CA ASP A 85 -8.78 3.49 5.96
C ASP A 85 -8.57 4.60 4.91
N VAL A 86 -9.63 4.93 4.17
CA VAL A 86 -9.54 5.90 3.06
C VAL A 86 -9.13 7.29 3.54
N VAL A 87 -9.57 7.72 4.73
CA VAL A 87 -9.30 9.05 5.26
C VAL A 87 -7.81 9.15 5.58
N GLY A 88 -7.28 8.19 6.33
CA GLY A 88 -5.87 8.11 6.63
C GLY A 88 -4.98 7.92 5.40
N TYR A 89 -5.46 7.22 4.37
CA TYR A 89 -4.75 7.07 3.10
C TYR A 89 -4.69 8.40 2.32
N VAL A 90 -5.82 9.07 2.15
CA VAL A 90 -5.90 10.36 1.45
C VAL A 90 -5.05 11.39 2.19
N ASP A 91 -5.22 11.53 3.50
CA ASP A 91 -4.48 12.48 4.33
C ASP A 91 -2.95 12.32 4.20
N SER A 92 -2.47 11.07 4.25
CA SER A 92 -1.04 10.78 4.07
C SER A 92 -0.53 11.19 2.69
N ASN A 93 -1.33 11.01 1.64
CA ASN A 93 -0.93 11.39 0.28
C ASN A 93 -1.00 12.91 0.05
N LEU A 94 -1.94 13.61 0.70
CA LEU A 94 -1.99 15.07 0.68
C LEU A 94 -0.74 15.67 1.34
N HIS A 95 -0.34 15.14 2.49
CA HIS A 95 0.91 15.52 3.15
C HIS A 95 2.12 15.25 2.25
N LEU A 96 2.19 14.07 1.63
CA LEU A 96 3.28 13.71 0.72
C LEU A 96 3.38 14.70 -0.46
N MET A 97 2.26 14.95 -1.13
CA MET A 97 2.18 15.84 -2.29
C MET A 97 2.58 17.28 -1.94
N ALA A 98 2.17 17.77 -0.78
CA ALA A 98 2.46 19.13 -0.34
C ALA A 98 3.74 19.24 0.50
N GLU A 99 4.58 18.19 0.55
CA GLU A 99 5.81 18.12 1.36
C GLU A 99 5.59 18.48 2.84
N GLY A 100 4.46 18.07 3.40
CA GLY A 100 4.04 18.34 4.79
C GLY A 100 3.66 19.79 5.06
N ARG A 101 3.49 20.65 4.04
CA ARG A 101 3.16 22.07 4.19
C ARG A 101 1.72 22.37 3.79
N TYR A 102 0.85 22.59 4.78
CA TYR A 102 -0.58 22.84 4.54
C TYR A 102 -0.85 24.02 3.60
N TRP A 103 -0.08 25.12 3.68
CA TRP A 103 -0.26 26.26 2.77
C TRP A 103 -0.01 25.90 1.29
N LYS A 104 0.87 24.93 1.00
CA LYS A 104 1.11 24.43 -0.37
C LYS A 104 -0.12 23.66 -0.85
N TYR A 105 -0.67 22.78 0.00
CA TYR A 105 -1.92 22.08 -0.28
C TYR A 105 -3.05 23.06 -0.56
N TRP A 106 -3.29 23.99 0.37
CA TRP A 106 -4.33 25.01 0.26
C TRP A 106 -4.20 25.84 -1.02
N LEU A 107 -2.98 26.31 -1.35
CA LEU A 107 -2.75 27.09 -2.56
C LEU A 107 -3.02 26.29 -3.83
N GLN A 108 -2.66 25.00 -3.86
CA GLN A 108 -2.90 24.14 -5.01
C GLN A 108 -4.40 23.90 -5.24
N ILE A 109 -5.15 23.59 -4.17
CA ILE A 109 -6.61 23.41 -4.23
C ILE A 109 -7.32 24.71 -4.59
N ALA A 110 -6.99 25.82 -3.91
CA ALA A 110 -7.64 27.12 -4.12
C ALA A 110 -7.47 27.63 -5.56
N LEU A 111 -6.32 27.35 -6.18
CA LEU A 111 -6.03 27.70 -7.57
C LEU A 111 -6.42 26.60 -8.57
N LYS A 112 -7.04 25.50 -8.14
CA LYS A 112 -7.35 24.31 -8.95
C LYS A 112 -6.16 23.77 -9.73
N ARG A 113 -4.95 23.93 -9.20
CA ARG A 113 -3.69 23.43 -9.80
C ARG A 113 -3.51 21.94 -9.55
N ASP A 114 -4.19 21.42 -8.54
CA ASP A 114 -4.24 20.00 -8.19
C ASP A 114 -4.86 19.14 -9.30
N ILE A 115 -5.83 19.68 -10.06
CA ILE A 115 -6.41 19.02 -11.25
C ILE A 115 -5.32 18.74 -12.30
N LYS A 116 -4.55 19.78 -12.67
CA LYS A 116 -3.44 19.60 -13.62
C LYS A 116 -2.35 18.69 -13.05
N TYR A 117 -2.14 18.72 -11.75
CA TYR A 117 -1.18 17.83 -11.11
C TYR A 117 -1.58 16.36 -11.29
N VAL A 118 -2.85 16.01 -11.05
CA VAL A 118 -3.32 14.62 -11.25
C VAL A 118 -3.33 14.22 -12.72
N GLU A 119 -3.70 15.11 -13.65
CA GLU A 119 -3.63 14.83 -15.10
C GLU A 119 -2.20 14.55 -15.58
N ASN A 120 -1.21 15.23 -15.01
CA ASN A 120 0.21 15.06 -15.37
C ASN A 120 0.95 14.02 -14.52
N ILE A 121 0.26 13.34 -13.60
CA ILE A 121 0.84 12.28 -12.76
C ILE A 121 1.11 10.99 -13.55
N GLY A 122 0.89 10.97 -14.88
CA GLY A 122 0.99 9.82 -15.78
C GLY A 122 2.28 8.98 -15.74
N ASP A 123 3.33 9.45 -15.06
CA ASP A 123 4.57 8.70 -14.81
C ASP A 123 4.55 7.85 -13.52
N ILE A 124 3.56 8.06 -12.64
CA ILE A 124 3.42 7.34 -11.38
C ILE A 124 2.66 6.03 -11.62
N VAL A 125 3.17 4.92 -11.06
CA VAL A 125 2.66 3.54 -11.24
C VAL A 125 1.36 3.31 -10.46
N PHE A 126 0.36 4.16 -10.66
CA PHE A 126 -0.97 3.96 -10.13
C PHE A 126 -1.90 3.49 -11.26
N PRO A 127 -2.85 2.58 -10.98
CA PRO A 127 -3.95 2.34 -11.90
C PRO A 127 -4.65 3.67 -12.23
N ALA A 128 -4.92 3.93 -13.50
CA ALA A 128 -5.48 5.19 -13.97
C ALA A 128 -6.98 5.30 -13.59
N PRO A 129 -7.38 6.18 -12.65
CA PRO A 129 -8.79 6.31 -12.28
C PRO A 129 -9.66 6.81 -13.43
N TRP A 130 -9.08 7.58 -14.36
CA TRP A 130 -9.73 8.11 -15.56
C TRP A 130 -10.15 7.02 -16.55
N ASP A 131 -9.52 5.83 -16.49
CA ASP A 131 -9.87 4.70 -17.35
C ASP A 131 -11.11 3.94 -16.83
N VAL A 132 -11.62 4.32 -15.66
CA VAL A 132 -12.78 3.68 -15.01
C VAL A 132 -14.01 4.59 -15.17
N PRO A 133 -14.98 4.25 -16.04
CA PRO A 133 -16.11 5.13 -16.36
C PRO A 133 -16.95 5.59 -15.16
N VAL A 134 -17.09 4.74 -14.15
CA VAL A 134 -17.83 5.13 -12.93
C VAL A 134 -17.14 6.27 -12.19
N PHE A 135 -15.80 6.32 -12.16
CA PHE A 135 -15.05 7.36 -11.45
C PHE A 135 -15.09 8.71 -12.13
N THR A 136 -15.06 8.74 -13.46
CA THR A 136 -15.16 9.98 -14.25
C THR A 136 -16.58 10.56 -14.25
N SER A 137 -17.59 9.77 -13.90
CA SER A 137 -18.99 10.23 -13.79
C SER A 137 -19.33 10.89 -12.44
N ILE A 138 -18.43 10.85 -11.45
CA ILE A 138 -18.70 11.32 -10.08
C ILE A 138 -18.80 12.85 -10.07
N PRO A 139 -19.89 13.44 -9.54
CA PRO A 139 -20.12 14.89 -9.54
C PRO A 139 -19.34 15.63 -8.44
N VAL A 140 -18.01 15.56 -8.54
CA VAL A 140 -17.04 16.23 -7.67
C VAL A 140 -15.91 16.83 -8.52
N THR A 141 -15.09 17.68 -7.92
CA THR A 141 -13.85 18.13 -8.58
C THR A 141 -12.87 16.95 -8.63
N HIS A 142 -12.39 16.60 -9.83
CA HIS A 142 -11.39 15.54 -10.05
C HIS A 142 -9.98 16.02 -9.74
N GLY A 143 -9.80 16.50 -8.50
CA GLY A 143 -8.53 16.92 -7.94
C GLY A 143 -7.80 15.81 -7.20
N VAL A 144 -6.79 16.17 -6.41
CA VAL A 144 -5.96 15.20 -5.66
C VAL A 144 -6.75 14.34 -4.67
N VAL A 145 -7.78 14.90 -4.03
CA VAL A 145 -8.63 14.16 -3.07
C VAL A 145 -9.41 13.07 -3.78
N TRP A 146 -10.08 13.41 -4.88
CA TRP A 146 -10.79 12.45 -5.72
C TRP A 146 -9.84 11.37 -6.24
N PHE A 147 -8.67 11.79 -6.74
CA PHE A 147 -7.68 10.87 -7.30
C PHE A 147 -7.23 9.83 -6.27
N PHE A 148 -6.79 10.25 -5.09
CA PHE A 148 -6.33 9.30 -4.05
C PHE A 148 -7.47 8.45 -3.47
N ALA A 149 -8.69 8.98 -3.37
CA ALA A 149 -9.85 8.19 -2.96
C ALA A 149 -10.16 7.08 -3.98
N CYS A 150 -10.14 7.38 -5.28
CA CYS A 150 -10.31 6.39 -6.33
C CYS A 150 -9.20 5.33 -6.33
N ILE A 151 -7.93 5.73 -6.19
CA ILE A 151 -6.80 4.78 -6.10
C ILE A 151 -6.98 3.84 -4.91
N TRP A 152 -7.31 4.38 -3.74
CA TRP A 152 -7.57 3.56 -2.56
C TRP A 152 -8.69 2.55 -2.84
N LEU A 153 -9.77 2.99 -3.46
CA LEU A 153 -10.91 2.12 -3.78
C LEU A 153 -10.53 1.01 -4.77
N MET A 154 -9.72 1.32 -5.80
CA MET A 154 -9.19 0.32 -6.74
C MET A 154 -8.33 -0.73 -6.04
N PHE A 155 -7.46 -0.29 -5.13
CA PHE A 155 -6.61 -1.18 -4.34
C PHE A 155 -7.43 -2.07 -3.41
N MET A 156 -8.34 -1.48 -2.65
CA MET A 156 -9.20 -2.24 -1.76
C MET A 156 -10.11 -3.19 -2.54
N LYS A 157 -10.59 -2.81 -3.73
CA LYS A 157 -11.37 -3.70 -4.61
C LYS A 157 -10.56 -4.92 -5.02
N LYS A 158 -9.33 -4.72 -5.50
CA LYS A 158 -8.43 -5.83 -5.86
C LYS A 158 -8.15 -6.71 -4.64
N ALA A 159 -7.87 -6.13 -3.48
CA ALA A 159 -7.63 -6.90 -2.26
C ALA A 159 -8.86 -7.73 -1.88
N ASN A 160 -10.07 -7.15 -1.95
CA ASN A 160 -11.33 -7.83 -1.67
C ASN A 160 -11.62 -8.96 -2.66
N GLU A 161 -11.32 -8.79 -3.96
CA GLU A 161 -11.40 -9.86 -4.96
C GLU A 161 -10.47 -11.02 -4.62
N LEU A 162 -9.25 -10.73 -4.16
CA LEU A 162 -8.25 -11.74 -3.79
C LEU A 162 -8.57 -12.49 -2.49
N THR A 163 -9.43 -11.94 -1.64
CA THR A 163 -9.81 -12.50 -0.34
C THR A 163 -11.25 -13.01 -0.27
N LYS A 164 -11.98 -12.97 -1.39
CA LYS A 164 -13.40 -13.32 -1.46
C LYS A 164 -13.68 -14.79 -1.12
N ASP A 165 -12.93 -15.71 -1.72
CA ASP A 165 -13.14 -17.15 -1.55
C ASP A 165 -12.33 -17.71 -0.36
N ASP A 166 -11.06 -17.30 -0.27
CA ASP A 166 -10.16 -17.66 0.82
C ASP A 166 -9.27 -16.44 1.15
N PRO A 167 -9.44 -15.83 2.33
CA PRO A 167 -8.69 -14.63 2.71
C PRO A 167 -7.18 -14.86 2.80
N HIS A 168 -6.73 -16.11 2.96
CA HIS A 168 -5.33 -16.44 3.19
C HIS A 168 -4.62 -17.07 1.99
N LYS A 169 -5.32 -17.22 0.86
CA LYS A 169 -4.76 -17.75 -0.38
C LYS A 169 -3.67 -16.86 -0.97
N CYS A 170 -3.91 -15.56 -1.04
CA CYS A 170 -2.93 -14.59 -1.53
C CYS A 170 -2.15 -13.93 -0.37
N PHE A 171 -2.86 -13.54 0.69
CA PHE A 171 -2.29 -12.80 1.82
C PHE A 171 -2.28 -13.66 3.08
N HIS A 172 -1.10 -14.06 3.53
CA HIS A 172 -0.97 -14.88 4.74
C HIS A 172 -1.33 -14.09 6.00
N VAL A 173 -1.15 -12.76 5.94
CA VAL A 173 -1.51 -11.84 7.00
C VAL A 173 -2.12 -10.59 6.36
N ILE A 174 -3.24 -10.13 6.90
CA ILE A 174 -3.88 -8.87 6.53
C ILE A 174 -3.93 -7.98 7.78
N LEU A 175 -3.43 -6.75 7.69
CA LEU A 175 -3.29 -5.82 8.80
C LEU A 175 -3.90 -4.47 8.46
N ARG A 176 -4.61 -3.89 9.43
CA ARG A 176 -4.99 -2.48 9.41
C ARG A 176 -3.92 -1.64 10.12
N TYR A 177 -3.48 -0.56 9.47
CA TYR A 177 -2.42 0.31 9.96
C TYR A 177 -2.72 0.87 11.35
N ASP A 178 -3.95 1.33 11.60
CA ASP A 178 -4.32 1.93 12.89
C ASP A 178 -4.23 0.91 14.04
N GLU A 179 -4.62 -0.35 13.79
CA GLU A 179 -4.51 -1.43 14.77
C GLU A 179 -3.04 -1.82 15.01
N LEU A 180 -2.23 -1.89 13.95
CA LEU A 180 -0.78 -2.10 14.08
C LEU A 180 -0.13 -1.00 14.91
N CYS A 181 -0.51 0.26 14.70
CA CYS A 181 0.00 1.39 15.47
C CYS A 181 -0.47 1.37 16.93
N ARG A 182 -1.67 0.84 17.21
CA ARG A 182 -2.21 0.75 18.57
C ARG A 182 -1.65 -0.43 19.38
N TYR A 183 -1.45 -1.58 18.73
CA TYR A 183 -1.08 -2.85 19.36
C TYR A 183 0.24 -3.41 18.82
N LYS A 184 1.23 -2.52 18.63
CA LYS A 184 2.50 -2.76 17.91
C LYS A 184 3.18 -4.08 18.27
N GLU A 185 3.49 -4.26 19.56
CA GLU A 185 4.25 -5.43 20.03
C GLU A 185 3.47 -6.73 19.85
N GLY A 186 2.18 -6.73 20.20
CA GLY A 186 1.32 -7.90 20.07
C GLY A 186 1.09 -8.30 18.62
N MET A 187 0.79 -7.32 17.76
CA MET A 187 0.57 -7.53 16.33
C MET A 187 1.82 -8.07 15.64
N VAL A 188 2.98 -7.46 15.83
CA VAL A 188 4.23 -7.94 15.19
C VAL A 188 4.57 -9.37 15.61
N LEU A 189 4.43 -9.72 16.89
CA LEU A 189 4.68 -11.08 17.35
C LEU A 189 3.70 -12.09 16.75
N LYS A 190 2.40 -11.74 16.66
CA LYS A 190 1.37 -12.58 16.03
C LYS A 190 1.65 -12.79 14.54
N VAL A 191 2.10 -11.75 13.85
CA VAL A 191 2.52 -11.82 12.44
C VAL A 191 3.71 -12.75 12.28
N MET A 192 4.74 -12.63 13.12
CA MET A 192 5.90 -13.52 13.07
C MET A 192 5.50 -14.98 13.26
N ASP A 193 4.60 -15.27 14.20
CA ASP A 193 4.09 -16.61 14.47
C ASP A 193 3.34 -17.21 13.27
N ILE A 194 2.39 -16.47 12.68
CA ILE A 194 1.65 -16.89 11.46
C ILE A 194 2.62 -17.15 10.30
N LEU A 195 3.66 -16.33 10.18
CA LEU A 195 4.67 -16.48 9.14
C LEU A 195 5.70 -17.57 9.46
N GLY A 196 5.63 -18.24 10.62
CA GLY A 196 6.58 -19.27 11.04
C GLY A 196 7.99 -18.73 11.29
N ILE A 197 8.11 -17.45 11.63
CA ILE A 197 9.37 -16.77 11.89
C ILE A 197 9.63 -16.84 13.41
N GLY A 198 10.57 -17.71 13.80
CA GLY A 198 10.92 -17.87 15.21
C GLY A 198 11.51 -16.59 15.81
N CYS A 199 10.87 -16.07 16.86
CA CYS A 199 11.39 -14.97 17.67
C CYS A 199 12.20 -15.53 18.84
N ARG A 200 13.54 -15.50 18.75
CA ARG A 200 14.44 -16.00 19.80
C ARG A 200 14.84 -14.95 20.83
N ASP A 201 14.51 -13.70 20.55
CA ASP A 201 14.88 -12.53 21.34
C ASP A 201 13.98 -12.41 22.58
N LYS A 202 14.55 -12.59 23.77
CA LYS A 202 13.83 -12.42 25.04
C LYS A 202 13.33 -10.98 25.24
N ASP A 203 13.97 -10.03 24.58
CA ASP A 203 13.70 -8.59 24.59
C ASP A 203 12.92 -8.12 23.34
N ALA A 204 12.32 -9.03 22.57
CA ALA A 204 11.64 -8.70 21.31
C ALA A 204 10.60 -7.58 21.44
N LYS A 205 9.77 -7.59 22.50
CA LYS A 205 8.77 -6.54 22.73
C LYS A 205 9.41 -5.15 22.86
N GLN A 206 10.54 -5.07 23.55
CA GLN A 206 11.28 -3.82 23.74
C GLN A 206 11.87 -3.32 22.41
N LYS A 207 12.52 -4.22 21.66
CA LYS A 207 13.06 -3.91 20.31
C LYS A 207 11.97 -3.44 19.35
N ILE A 208 10.81 -4.11 19.35
CA ILE A 208 9.67 -3.71 18.51
C ILE A 208 9.24 -2.28 18.90
N ARG A 209 9.05 -2.02 20.20
CA ARG A 209 8.67 -0.69 20.68
C ARG A 209 9.66 0.39 20.24
N GLU A 210 10.96 0.12 20.34
CA GLU A 210 12.02 1.04 19.92
C GLU A 210 11.94 1.34 18.43
N VAL A 211 11.77 0.34 17.57
CA VAL A 211 11.65 0.52 16.11
C VAL A 211 10.48 1.43 15.75
N PHE A 212 9.33 1.24 16.40
CA PHE A 212 8.16 2.11 16.17
C PHE A 212 8.30 3.52 16.78
N GLY A 213 9.28 3.74 17.65
CA GLY A 213 9.63 5.05 18.19
C GLY A 213 10.58 5.85 17.30
N VAL A 214 11.16 5.23 16.26
CA VAL A 214 12.05 5.88 15.31
C VAL A 214 11.27 6.43 14.12
N ASP A 215 11.53 7.69 13.77
CA ASP A 215 11.05 8.25 12.51
C ASP A 215 11.79 7.59 11.34
N SER A 216 11.11 6.68 10.66
CA SER A 216 11.64 5.98 9.48
C SER A 216 11.94 6.91 8.29
N GLN A 217 11.52 8.18 8.36
CA GLN A 217 11.81 9.21 7.37
C GLN A 217 12.86 10.21 7.85
N ALA A 218 13.51 9.99 9.01
CA ALA A 218 14.54 10.87 9.56
C ALA A 218 15.63 11.17 8.51
N GLY A 219 15.85 12.47 8.23
CA GLY A 219 16.81 12.94 7.22
C GLY A 219 16.25 13.11 5.80
N HIS A 220 15.01 12.69 5.53
CA HIS A 220 14.34 12.95 4.24
C HIS A 220 13.64 14.32 4.23
N ARG A 221 13.37 14.91 3.05
CA ARG A 221 12.55 16.13 2.94
C ARG A 221 11.12 15.98 3.51
N LEU A 222 10.68 14.73 3.67
CA LEU A 222 9.40 14.34 4.27
C LEU A 222 9.50 14.07 5.78
N SER A 223 10.70 14.15 6.37
CA SER A 223 10.86 14.17 7.82
C SER A 223 10.05 15.35 8.35
N SER A 224 8.91 15.02 8.93
CA SER A 224 8.08 15.97 9.64
C SER A 224 7.81 15.32 10.99
N ARG A 225 7.90 16.17 12.03
CA ARG A 225 7.55 15.89 13.43
C ARG A 225 6.46 14.82 13.44
N GLY A 226 6.75 13.70 14.08
CA GLY A 226 5.99 12.46 14.01
C GLY A 226 4.48 12.59 14.27
N PRO A 227 3.76 11.49 14.49
CA PRO A 227 2.30 11.43 14.49
C PRO A 227 1.55 12.36 15.49
N SER A 228 2.27 13.18 16.25
CA SER A 228 1.79 14.18 17.21
C SER A 228 1.89 15.65 16.74
N GLY A 229 2.33 15.95 15.51
CA GLY A 229 2.71 17.31 15.10
C GLY A 229 1.74 18.14 14.26
N GLY A 230 0.74 17.54 13.61
CA GLY A 230 -0.24 18.24 12.78
C GLY A 230 -1.51 17.40 12.68
N GLY A 231 -2.66 17.99 12.96
CA GLY A 231 -3.95 17.31 12.78
C GLY A 231 -4.19 16.88 11.33
N SER A 232 -5.18 16.03 11.11
CA SER A 232 -5.56 15.59 9.76
C SER A 232 -5.91 16.80 8.88
N TRP A 233 -5.50 16.77 7.61
CA TRP A 233 -5.88 17.77 6.61
C TRP A 233 -7.21 17.45 5.93
N VAL A 234 -7.77 16.27 6.20
CA VAL A 234 -9.10 15.88 5.71
C VAL A 234 -10.15 16.54 6.60
N GLY A 235 -10.69 17.67 6.14
CA GLY A 235 -11.83 18.34 6.75
C GLY A 235 -13.16 17.95 6.09
N ASP A 236 -14.21 18.73 6.36
CA ASP A 236 -15.56 18.45 5.84
C ASP A 236 -15.63 18.45 4.31
N TRP A 237 -14.86 19.32 3.65
CA TRP A 237 -14.83 19.40 2.19
C TRP A 237 -14.19 18.15 1.56
N GLU A 238 -13.02 17.74 2.05
CA GLU A 238 -12.35 16.53 1.60
C GLU A 238 -13.20 15.29 1.89
N MET A 239 -13.78 15.22 3.08
CA MET A 239 -14.66 14.11 3.47
C MET A 239 -15.91 14.03 2.57
N GLY A 240 -16.48 15.18 2.19
CA GLY A 240 -17.59 15.23 1.23
C GLY A 240 -17.24 14.65 -0.14
N ILE A 241 -15.99 14.82 -0.60
CA ILE A 241 -15.50 14.18 -1.84
C ILE A 241 -15.33 12.68 -1.64
N ILE A 242 -14.68 12.26 -0.56
CA ILE A 242 -14.44 10.84 -0.24
C ILE A 242 -15.76 10.06 -0.18
N LEU A 243 -16.75 10.58 0.55
CA LEU A 243 -18.05 9.93 0.70
C LEU A 243 -18.77 9.82 -0.64
N LYS A 244 -18.76 10.88 -1.47
CA LYS A 244 -19.32 10.82 -2.82
C LYS A 244 -18.63 9.81 -3.71
N VAL A 245 -17.31 9.64 -3.58
CA VAL A 245 -16.58 8.61 -4.34
C VAL A 245 -17.03 7.21 -3.95
N ILE A 246 -17.13 6.93 -2.65
CA ILE A 246 -17.56 5.63 -2.13
C ILE A 246 -19.02 5.34 -2.53
N GLU A 247 -19.91 6.29 -2.28
CA GLU A 247 -21.34 6.18 -2.58
C GLU A 247 -21.60 5.96 -4.08
N HIS A 248 -21.01 6.79 -4.94
CA HIS A 248 -21.26 6.75 -6.38
C HIS A 248 -20.61 5.56 -7.05
N ALA A 249 -19.44 5.11 -6.57
CA ALA A 249 -18.81 3.90 -7.06
C ALA A 249 -19.66 2.64 -6.79
N ASN A 250 -20.46 2.66 -5.72
CA ASN A 250 -21.40 1.62 -5.33
C ASN A 250 -20.79 0.21 -5.39
N MET A 251 -19.58 0.07 -4.85
CA MET A 251 -18.83 -1.18 -4.77
C MET A 251 -19.08 -1.86 -3.41
N GLU A 252 -18.65 -3.12 -3.26
CA GLU A 252 -18.70 -3.84 -1.97
C GLU A 252 -17.97 -3.06 -0.84
N ILE A 253 -17.01 -2.21 -1.20
CA ILE A 253 -16.33 -1.28 -0.30
C ILE A 253 -17.14 0.01 -0.24
N ASN A 254 -18.06 0.07 0.72
CA ASN A 254 -19.11 1.09 0.81
C ASN A 254 -18.97 2.03 2.02
N GLN A 255 -17.88 1.93 2.79
CA GLN A 255 -17.65 2.75 3.97
C GLN A 255 -16.19 3.19 4.11
N PRO A 256 -15.91 4.40 4.63
CA PRO A 256 -14.55 4.92 4.77
C PRO A 256 -13.61 4.05 5.62
N ASP A 257 -14.15 3.38 6.63
CA ASP A 257 -13.45 2.55 7.60
C ASP A 257 -13.52 1.05 7.27
N PHE A 258 -13.82 0.71 6.02
CA PHE A 258 -13.97 -0.66 5.52
C PHE A 258 -12.85 -1.59 6.02
N VAL A 259 -13.26 -2.76 6.49
CA VAL A 259 -12.36 -3.80 7.00
C VAL A 259 -12.33 -4.95 6.00
N SER A 260 -11.15 -5.23 5.44
CA SER A 260 -10.97 -6.34 4.50
C SER A 260 -11.19 -7.70 5.19
N ASN A 261 -11.81 -8.64 4.47
CA ASN A 261 -12.01 -10.00 4.98
C ASN A 261 -10.67 -10.65 5.38
N GLY A 262 -10.64 -11.33 6.53
CA GLY A 262 -9.42 -11.94 7.07
C GLY A 262 -8.44 -10.98 7.73
N THR A 263 -8.81 -9.70 7.95
CA THR A 263 -8.00 -8.77 8.73
C THR A 263 -7.76 -9.31 10.14
N LEU A 264 -6.48 -9.36 10.52
CA LEU A 264 -6.05 -9.75 11.85
C LEU A 264 -6.44 -8.67 12.86
N THR A 265 -7.35 -9.00 13.76
CA THR A 265 -7.74 -8.12 14.88
C THR A 265 -7.04 -8.54 16.18
N HIS A 266 -6.97 -7.62 17.13
CA HIS A 266 -6.45 -7.88 18.49
C HIS A 266 -7.51 -8.53 19.42
N ILE A 267 -8.57 -9.13 18.88
CA ILE A 267 -9.59 -9.83 19.69
C ILE A 267 -9.08 -11.23 20.06
#